data_AF-A0A7S7TVE9-F1
#
_entry.id   AF-A0A7S7TVE9-F1
#
_cell.length_a   1.000
_cell.length_b   1.000
_cell.length_c   1.000
_cell.angle_alpha   90.00
_cell.angle_beta   90.00
_cell.angle_gamma   90.00
#
_symmetry.space_group_name_H-M   'P 1'
#
loop_
_entity.id
_entity.type
_entity.pdbx_description
1 polymer ?
#
loop_
_entity_poly.entity_id
_entity_poly.type
_entity_poly.pdbx_seq_one_letter_code
_entity_poly.pdbx_strand_id
1 'polypeptide(L)'
;MKFVVGCLVAIIIGGVLLVFGTVSPCGMLREVQRKQDSVAAVLPDAVLDLALAAKYGSLTPGKCVALLLQLSRTAKNSVPQQPTQPVAVTKPVQPTDFQTAMQAASTVMAECRDRRLRGEIKTRLDSVQCSNPRVTQIFSAAHYRYMDLIEMMNSRREAIAKKQDQGQMTEEQAATEAQSLMAQLANIERTRDLRSNLAASAPR
;
A
#
# COMPACT_ATOMS: atom_id res chain seq x y z
N MET A 1 23.40 -38.14 30.30
CA MET A 1 23.23 -36.78 29.73
C MET A 1 22.72 -36.74 28.28
N LYS A 2 23.15 -37.64 27.38
CA LYS A 2 22.71 -37.61 25.96
C LYS A 2 21.19 -37.80 25.74
N PHE A 3 20.49 -38.54 26.61
CA PHE A 3 19.05 -38.75 26.51
C PHE A 3 18.18 -37.53 26.86
N VAL A 4 18.66 -36.65 27.74
CA VAL A 4 17.88 -35.47 28.18
C VAL A 4 17.81 -34.41 27.08
N VAL A 5 18.90 -34.27 26.31
CA VAL A 5 18.97 -33.33 25.18
C VAL A 5 18.04 -33.75 24.03
N GLY A 6 17.98 -35.06 23.73
CA GLY A 6 17.08 -35.57 22.68
C GLY A 6 15.60 -35.32 22.99
N CYS A 7 15.20 -35.47 24.25
CA CYS A 7 13.81 -35.28 24.67
C CYS A 7 13.38 -33.81 24.61
N LEU A 8 14.26 -32.88 25.01
CA LEU A 8 13.98 -31.44 24.92
C LEU A 8 13.83 -30.96 23.48
N VAL A 9 14.66 -31.46 22.55
CA VAL A 9 14.54 -31.10 21.12
C VAL A 9 13.23 -31.63 20.52
N ALA A 10 12.84 -32.86 20.85
CA ALA A 10 11.58 -33.43 20.38
C ALA A 10 10.35 -32.66 20.91
N ILE A 11 10.37 -32.22 22.17
CA ILE A 11 9.29 -31.44 22.78
C ILE A 11 9.18 -30.05 22.17
N ILE A 12 10.30 -29.39 21.88
CA ILE A 12 10.29 -28.07 21.21
C ILE A 12 9.74 -28.20 19.79
N ILE A 13 10.17 -29.21 19.03
CA ILE A 13 9.67 -29.45 17.66
C ILE A 13 8.17 -29.79 17.69
N GLY A 14 7.75 -30.67 18.60
CA GLY A 14 6.34 -31.04 18.76
C GLY A 14 5.45 -29.90 19.22
N GLY A 15 5.94 -29.06 20.16
CA GLY A 15 5.22 -27.88 20.65
C GLY A 15 5.04 -26.81 19.57
N VAL A 16 6.08 -26.56 18.76
CA VAL A 16 5.96 -25.67 17.59
C VAL A 16 4.97 -26.25 16.58
N LEU A 17 4.98 -27.55 16.31
CA LEU A 17 4.03 -28.16 15.36
C LEU A 17 2.57 -28.12 15.84
N LEU A 18 2.32 -28.14 17.17
CA LEU A 18 0.96 -28.09 17.73
C LEU A 18 0.41 -26.67 17.92
N VAL A 19 1.26 -25.67 18.18
CA VAL A 19 0.83 -24.27 18.32
C VAL A 19 0.57 -23.61 16.96
N PHE A 20 1.28 -24.03 15.91
CA PHE A 20 1.03 -23.60 14.53
C PHE A 20 -0.01 -24.49 13.84
N GLY A 21 -1.14 -24.74 14.51
CA GLY A 21 -2.30 -25.40 13.90
C GLY A 21 -2.64 -24.76 12.55
N THR A 22 -2.53 -25.57 11.49
CA THR A 22 -2.90 -25.30 10.08
C THR A 22 -2.22 -24.13 9.34
N VAL A 23 -1.31 -23.38 9.95
CA VAL A 23 -0.63 -22.29 9.23
C VAL A 23 0.45 -22.87 8.31
N SER A 24 0.05 -23.16 7.06
CA SER A 24 0.97 -23.59 6.02
C SER A 24 2.16 -22.61 5.91
N PRO A 25 3.42 -23.08 5.89
CA PRO A 25 4.60 -22.20 5.78
C PRO A 25 4.52 -21.23 4.61
N CYS A 26 3.88 -21.63 3.52
CA CYS A 26 3.68 -20.75 2.36
C CYS A 26 2.66 -19.63 2.65
N GLY A 27 1.67 -19.88 3.52
CA GLY A 27 0.75 -18.84 3.99
C GLY A 27 1.47 -17.74 4.78
N MET A 28 2.44 -18.10 5.63
CA MET A 28 3.27 -17.10 6.31
C MET A 28 4.17 -16.34 5.33
N LEU A 29 4.72 -17.00 4.31
CA LEU A 29 5.52 -16.33 3.27
C LEU A 29 4.70 -15.29 2.51
N ARG A 30 3.43 -15.61 2.17
CA ARG A 30 2.51 -14.64 1.54
C ARG A 30 2.28 -13.43 2.43
N GLU A 31 2.04 -13.64 3.71
CA GLU A 31 1.78 -12.55 4.66
C GLU A 31 3.02 -11.65 4.84
N VAL A 32 4.21 -12.23 4.90
CA VAL A 32 5.46 -11.46 4.95
C VAL A 32 5.66 -10.65 3.66
N GLN A 33 5.37 -11.23 2.49
CA GLN A 33 5.47 -10.53 1.20
C GLN A 33 4.49 -9.36 1.12
N ARG A 34 3.25 -9.53 1.61
CA ARG A 34 2.24 -8.46 1.69
C ARG A 34 2.70 -7.27 2.52
N LYS A 35 3.45 -7.52 3.59
CA LYS A 35 3.99 -6.45 4.45
C LYS A 35 5.18 -5.74 3.83
N GLN A 36 5.99 -6.43 3.03
CA GLN A 36 7.15 -5.82 2.37
C GLN A 36 6.76 -5.03 1.12
N ASP A 37 5.86 -5.55 0.30
CA ASP A 37 5.39 -4.89 -0.92
C ASP A 37 3.99 -4.33 -0.68
N SER A 38 3.86 -3.01 -0.47
CA SER A 38 2.55 -2.36 -0.27
C SER A 38 1.54 -2.62 -1.39
N VAL A 39 2.01 -3.04 -2.56
CA VAL A 39 1.20 -3.44 -3.72
C VAL A 39 0.68 -4.88 -3.58
N ALA A 40 1.43 -5.78 -2.93
CA ALA A 40 1.04 -7.17 -2.74
C ALA A 40 -0.13 -7.33 -1.75
N ALA A 41 -0.41 -6.31 -0.93
CA ALA A 41 -1.55 -6.29 -0.01
C ALA A 41 -2.92 -6.41 -0.72
N VAL A 42 -3.01 -6.04 -2.00
CA VAL A 42 -4.27 -6.02 -2.77
C VAL A 42 -4.38 -7.21 -3.74
N LEU A 43 -3.33 -8.03 -3.86
CA LEU A 43 -3.32 -9.14 -4.82
C LEU A 43 -4.00 -10.40 -4.26
N PRO A 44 -4.83 -11.08 -5.07
CA PRO A 44 -5.36 -12.41 -4.74
C PRO A 44 -4.22 -13.41 -4.51
N ASP A 45 -4.42 -14.33 -3.57
CA ASP A 45 -3.43 -15.36 -3.20
C ASP A 45 -2.89 -16.15 -4.39
N ALA A 46 -3.74 -16.46 -5.38
CA ALA A 46 -3.33 -17.20 -6.59
C ALA A 46 -2.34 -16.41 -7.46
N VAL A 47 -2.46 -15.08 -7.53
CA VAL A 47 -1.54 -14.23 -8.29
C VAL A 47 -0.21 -14.14 -7.55
N LEU A 48 -0.26 -14.03 -6.23
CA LEU A 48 0.93 -14.00 -5.38
C LEU A 48 1.70 -15.32 -5.47
N ASP A 49 0.99 -16.44 -5.47
CA ASP A 49 1.59 -17.78 -5.67
C ASP A 49 2.23 -17.92 -7.04
N LEU A 50 1.58 -17.44 -8.11
CA LEU A 50 2.15 -17.50 -9.46
C LEU A 50 3.41 -16.64 -9.57
N ALA A 51 3.41 -15.45 -8.98
CA ALA A 51 4.57 -14.55 -8.95
C ALA A 51 5.74 -15.17 -8.16
N LEU A 52 5.44 -15.75 -6.99
CA LEU A 52 6.43 -16.44 -6.17
C LEU A 52 6.97 -17.70 -6.88
N ALA A 53 6.11 -18.46 -7.57
CA ALA A 53 6.50 -19.65 -8.32
C ALA A 53 7.35 -19.29 -9.55
N ALA A 54 7.05 -18.19 -10.24
CA ALA A 54 7.87 -17.70 -11.34
C ALA A 54 9.27 -17.28 -10.88
N LYS A 55 9.37 -16.68 -9.68
CA LYS A 55 10.64 -16.18 -9.13
C LYS A 55 11.50 -17.25 -8.46
N TYR A 56 10.87 -18.17 -7.72
CA TYR A 56 11.56 -19.15 -6.86
C TYR A 56 11.35 -20.62 -7.29
N GLY A 57 10.63 -20.85 -8.39
CA GLY A 57 10.26 -22.17 -8.87
C GLY A 57 9.16 -22.82 -8.03
N SER A 58 9.03 -24.15 -8.12
CA SER A 58 8.02 -24.91 -7.37
C SER A 58 8.10 -24.65 -5.85
N LEU A 59 7.00 -24.17 -5.26
CA LEU A 59 6.89 -23.80 -3.85
C LEU A 59 6.51 -25.02 -3.00
N THR A 60 7.48 -25.86 -2.67
CA THR A 60 7.26 -26.92 -1.68
C THR A 60 7.27 -26.34 -0.26
N PRO A 61 6.60 -26.98 0.72
CA PRO A 61 6.59 -26.49 2.10
C PRO A 61 7.99 -26.21 2.67
N GLY A 62 8.96 -27.07 2.37
CA GLY A 62 10.36 -26.89 2.79
C GLY A 62 11.03 -25.66 2.16
N LYS A 63 10.74 -25.35 0.90
CA LYS A 63 11.25 -24.13 0.24
C LYS A 63 10.62 -22.87 0.82
N CYS A 64 9.33 -22.90 1.15
CA CYS A 64 8.67 -21.76 1.80
C CYS A 64 9.33 -21.42 3.16
N VAL A 65 9.66 -22.45 3.96
CA VAL A 65 10.40 -22.26 5.22
C VAL A 65 11.81 -21.71 4.96
N ALA A 66 12.53 -22.25 3.98
CA ALA A 66 13.88 -21.78 3.63
C ALA A 66 13.89 -20.30 3.21
N LEU A 67 12.92 -19.89 2.39
CA LEU A 67 12.76 -18.50 1.97
C LEU A 67 12.39 -17.58 3.14
N LEU A 68 11.48 -17.99 4.02
CA LEU A 68 11.15 -17.24 5.24
C LEU A 68 12.38 -16.99 6.12
N LEU A 69 13.21 -18.02 6.32
CA LEU A 69 14.46 -17.90 7.07
C LEU A 69 15.46 -16.97 6.38
N GLN A 70 15.55 -17.02 5.05
CA GLN A 70 16.41 -16.14 4.28
C GLN A 70 15.96 -14.67 4.37
N LEU A 71 14.66 -14.40 4.23
CA LEU A 71 14.07 -13.06 4.36
C LEU A 71 14.25 -12.48 5.77
N SER A 72 14.15 -13.33 6.79
CA SER A 72 14.38 -12.92 8.18
C SER A 72 15.85 -12.53 8.45
N ARG A 73 16.79 -13.15 7.73
CA ARG A 73 18.22 -12.81 7.81
C ARG A 73 18.54 -11.51 7.07
N THR A 74 17.94 -11.28 5.90
CA THR A 74 18.17 -10.03 5.15
C THR A 74 17.59 -8.83 5.88
N ALA A 75 16.41 -8.94 6.50
CA ALA A 75 15.81 -7.85 7.28
C ALA A 75 16.70 -7.34 8.44
N LYS A 76 17.59 -8.19 8.98
CA LYS A 76 18.50 -7.82 10.07
C LYS A 76 19.77 -7.11 9.59
N ASN A 77 20.09 -7.19 8.31
CA ASN A 77 21.33 -6.66 7.73
C ASN A 77 21.09 -5.53 6.71
N SER A 78 19.86 -5.26 6.30
CA SER A 78 19.55 -4.20 5.34
C SER A 78 19.34 -2.86 6.04
N VAL A 79 20.38 -2.03 6.05
CA VAL A 79 20.26 -0.56 5.96
C VAL A 79 19.48 -0.25 4.67
N PRO A 80 18.50 0.67 4.65
CA PRO A 80 17.63 0.90 3.50
C PRO A 80 18.46 1.33 2.27
N GLN A 81 18.71 0.38 1.36
CA GLN A 81 19.27 0.66 0.04
C GLN A 81 18.13 0.77 -0.96
N GLN A 82 17.88 2.01 -1.38
CA GLN A 82 17.02 2.35 -2.50
C GLN A 82 17.71 1.87 -3.80
N PRO A 83 17.02 1.15 -4.70
CA PRO A 83 17.64 0.64 -5.92
C PRO A 83 17.86 1.77 -6.93
N THR A 84 19.12 2.11 -7.19
CA THR A 84 19.54 2.88 -8.37
C THR A 84 19.61 1.97 -9.59
N GLN A 85 18.65 2.09 -10.50
CA GLN A 85 18.77 1.56 -11.87
C GLN A 85 19.20 2.69 -12.83
N PRO A 86 20.07 2.41 -13.81
CA PRO A 86 20.40 3.34 -14.88
C PRO A 86 19.36 3.23 -16.01
N VAL A 87 18.62 4.33 -16.26
CA VAL A 87 17.64 4.41 -17.35
C VAL A 87 18.10 5.41 -18.41
N ALA A 88 17.95 5.00 -19.67
CA ALA A 88 18.30 5.74 -20.87
C ALA A 88 17.43 7.00 -21.12
N VAL A 89 18.10 8.02 -21.67
CA VAL A 89 17.69 9.27 -22.34
C VAL A 89 16.19 9.62 -22.44
N THR A 90 15.72 10.33 -21.41
CA THR A 90 15.00 11.63 -21.35
C THR A 90 14.05 12.10 -22.47
N LYS A 91 12.74 11.99 -22.16
CA LYS A 91 11.77 13.10 -22.21
C LYS A 91 11.50 13.51 -20.74
N PRO A 92 11.34 14.78 -20.35
CA PRO A 92 11.19 15.17 -18.95
C PRO A 92 9.83 14.68 -18.42
N VAL A 93 9.82 13.48 -17.86
CA VAL A 93 8.86 13.12 -16.83
C VAL A 93 9.35 13.90 -15.60
N GLN A 94 8.48 14.62 -14.91
CA GLN A 94 8.75 15.07 -13.54
C GLN A 94 8.15 14.05 -12.57
N PRO A 95 8.74 12.84 -12.37
CA PRO A 95 8.23 11.85 -11.42
C PRO A 95 8.61 12.19 -9.97
N THR A 96 8.85 13.46 -9.64
CA THR A 96 9.28 13.91 -8.31
C THR A 96 8.24 14.75 -7.57
N ASP A 97 7.17 15.23 -8.25
CA ASP A 97 6.25 16.19 -7.62
C ASP A 97 4.97 15.52 -7.10
N PHE A 98 4.37 14.60 -7.85
CA PHE A 98 3.13 13.94 -7.42
C PHE A 98 3.32 13.01 -6.21
N GLN A 99 4.35 12.16 -6.23
CA GLN A 99 4.58 11.21 -5.14
C GLN A 99 4.97 11.94 -3.84
N THR A 100 5.77 13.00 -3.95
CA THR A 100 6.10 13.90 -2.83
C THR A 100 4.87 14.63 -2.31
N ALA A 101 4.04 15.20 -3.20
CA ALA A 101 2.78 15.85 -2.82
C ALA A 101 1.83 14.86 -2.14
N MET A 102 1.75 13.61 -2.62
CA MET A 102 0.93 12.56 -2.03
C MET A 102 1.39 12.19 -0.61
N GLN A 103 2.71 12.09 -0.37
CA GLN A 103 3.27 11.83 0.96
C GLN A 103 3.02 13.01 1.92
N ALA A 104 3.17 14.24 1.45
CA ALA A 104 2.84 15.42 2.25
C ALA A 104 1.33 15.47 2.58
N ALA A 105 0.48 15.19 1.60
CA ALA A 105 -0.97 15.13 1.78
C ALA A 105 -1.38 14.03 2.76
N SER A 106 -0.77 12.84 2.70
CA SER A 106 -1.06 11.75 3.65
C SER A 106 -0.69 12.11 5.09
N THR A 107 0.41 12.85 5.28
CA THR A 107 0.81 13.38 6.59
C THR A 107 -0.26 14.32 7.16
N VAL A 108 -0.76 15.26 6.36
CA VAL A 108 -1.84 16.18 6.77
C VAL A 108 -3.14 15.44 7.10
N MET A 109 -3.50 14.45 6.27
CA MET A 109 -4.68 13.62 6.52
C MET A 109 -4.56 12.83 7.83
N ALA A 110 -3.38 12.26 8.11
CA ALA A 110 -3.10 11.56 9.35
C ALA A 110 -3.18 12.50 10.56
N GLU A 111 -2.61 13.69 10.48
CA GLU A 111 -2.66 14.70 11.54
C GLU A 111 -4.12 15.04 11.93
N CYS A 112 -4.97 15.39 10.96
CA CYS A 112 -6.38 15.69 11.22
C CYS A 112 -7.15 14.48 11.76
N ARG A 113 -6.86 13.27 11.26
CA ARG A 113 -7.44 12.02 11.76
C ARG A 113 -7.06 11.80 13.23
N ASP A 114 -5.80 12.02 13.58
CA ASP A 114 -5.30 11.78 14.94
C ASP A 114 -5.89 12.79 15.92
N ARG A 115 -6.09 14.06 15.49
CA ARG A 115 -6.86 15.06 16.27
C ARG A 115 -8.29 14.60 16.54
N ARG A 116 -8.95 13.97 15.56
CA ARG A 116 -10.27 13.36 15.76
C ARG A 116 -10.22 12.20 16.75
N LEU A 117 -9.23 11.31 16.64
CA LEU A 117 -9.07 10.18 17.55
C LEU A 117 -8.80 10.63 19.00
N ARG A 118 -8.19 11.81 19.19
CA ARG A 118 -8.03 12.46 20.51
C ARG A 118 -9.28 13.21 21.00
N GLY A 119 -10.33 13.31 20.19
CA GLY A 119 -11.56 14.03 20.53
C GLY A 119 -11.51 15.56 20.36
N GLU A 120 -10.41 16.11 19.83
CA GLU A 120 -10.32 17.55 19.49
C GLU A 120 -11.26 17.91 18.33
N ILE A 121 -11.48 16.95 17.43
CA ILE A 121 -12.39 17.03 16.29
C ILE A 121 -13.43 15.92 16.46
N LYS A 122 -14.73 16.23 16.34
CA LYS A 122 -15.79 15.32 16.77
C LYS A 122 -16.15 14.28 15.70
N THR A 123 -16.25 14.71 14.45
CA THR A 123 -16.79 13.89 13.37
C THR A 123 -15.74 13.51 12.34
N ARG A 124 -16.00 12.48 11.53
CA ARG A 124 -15.13 12.15 10.39
C ARG A 124 -15.18 13.26 9.34
N LEU A 125 -16.34 13.87 9.13
CA LEU A 125 -16.51 15.01 8.23
C LEU A 125 -15.62 16.19 8.64
N ASP A 126 -15.62 16.57 9.90
CA ASP A 126 -14.76 17.64 10.41
C ASP A 126 -13.26 17.31 10.22
N SER A 127 -12.88 16.03 10.37
CA SER A 127 -11.51 15.58 10.12
C SER A 127 -11.13 15.69 8.64
N VAL A 128 -12.06 15.44 7.72
CA VAL A 128 -11.82 15.61 6.28
C VAL A 128 -11.73 17.11 5.94
N GLN A 129 -12.66 17.92 6.44
CA GLN A 129 -12.67 19.38 6.26
C GLN A 129 -11.40 20.05 6.83
N CYS A 130 -10.86 19.53 7.94
CA CYS A 130 -9.55 19.94 8.47
C CYS A 130 -8.41 19.71 7.46
N SER A 131 -8.44 18.58 6.74
CA SER A 131 -7.35 18.19 5.83
C SER A 131 -7.48 18.77 4.43
N ASN A 132 -8.69 18.92 3.89
CA ASN A 132 -8.94 19.21 2.48
C ASN A 132 -8.27 20.50 1.97
N PRO A 133 -8.40 21.67 2.64
CA PRO A 133 -7.75 22.89 2.18
C PRO A 133 -6.21 22.75 2.09
N ARG A 134 -5.61 22.07 3.07
CA ARG A 134 -4.17 21.81 3.12
C ARG A 134 -3.72 20.82 2.04
N VAL A 135 -4.51 19.78 1.77
CA VAL A 135 -4.27 18.86 0.64
C VAL A 135 -4.29 19.61 -0.68
N THR A 136 -5.30 20.45 -0.92
CA THR A 136 -5.37 21.28 -2.14
C THR A 136 -4.15 22.20 -2.27
N GLN A 137 -3.73 22.85 -1.19
CA GLN A 137 -2.55 23.71 -1.17
C GLN A 137 -1.27 22.93 -1.52
N ILE A 138 -1.10 21.72 -0.98
CA ILE A 138 0.06 20.86 -1.28
C ILE A 138 0.15 20.53 -2.76
N PHE A 139 -0.95 20.05 -3.37
CA PHE A 139 -0.94 19.71 -4.80
C PHE A 139 -0.81 20.95 -5.68
N SER A 140 -1.41 22.08 -5.27
CA SER A 140 -1.25 23.35 -5.98
C SER A 140 0.21 23.83 -5.96
N ALA A 141 0.88 23.75 -4.80
CA ALA A 141 2.28 24.13 -4.64
C ALA A 141 3.23 23.21 -5.42
N ALA A 142 2.86 21.95 -5.59
CA ALA A 142 3.56 21.00 -6.44
C ALA A 142 3.23 21.15 -7.93
N HIS A 143 2.51 22.21 -8.33
CA HIS A 143 2.06 22.45 -9.70
C HIS A 143 1.40 21.23 -10.34
N TYR A 144 0.61 20.48 -9.56
CA TYR A 144 -0.03 19.29 -10.07
C TYR A 144 -0.98 19.63 -11.22
N ARG A 145 -0.77 18.96 -12.35
CA ARG A 145 -1.45 19.29 -13.61
C ARG A 145 -2.97 19.14 -13.54
N TYR A 146 -3.46 18.20 -12.72
CA TYR A 146 -4.86 17.79 -12.69
C TYR A 146 -5.55 18.23 -11.40
N MET A 147 -5.53 19.54 -11.10
CA MET A 147 -6.14 20.08 -9.86
C MET A 147 -7.64 19.79 -9.74
N ASP A 148 -8.36 19.65 -10.85
CA ASP A 148 -9.77 19.25 -10.86
C ASP A 148 -9.98 17.84 -10.29
N LEU A 149 -9.00 16.93 -10.47
CA LEU A 149 -9.02 15.61 -9.85
C LEU A 149 -8.85 15.68 -8.34
N ILE A 150 -8.06 16.64 -7.84
CA ILE A 150 -7.88 16.88 -6.40
C ILE A 150 -9.17 17.42 -5.78
N GLU A 151 -9.86 18.35 -6.46
CA GLU A 151 -11.15 18.85 -6.02
C GLU A 151 -12.21 17.74 -5.98
N MET A 152 -12.29 16.93 -7.04
CA MET A 152 -13.16 15.76 -7.11
C MET A 152 -12.88 14.77 -5.97
N MET A 153 -11.60 14.48 -5.71
CA MET A 153 -11.17 13.61 -4.62
C MET A 153 -11.63 14.15 -3.27
N ASN A 154 -11.39 15.44 -2.99
CA ASN A 154 -11.75 16.08 -1.74
C ASN A 154 -13.26 16.09 -1.50
N SER A 155 -14.05 16.42 -2.53
CA SER A 155 -15.51 16.36 -2.49
C SER A 155 -16.01 14.94 -2.19
N ARG A 156 -15.43 13.91 -2.83
CA ARG A 156 -15.82 12.52 -2.58
C ARG A 156 -15.45 12.05 -1.17
N ARG A 157 -14.30 12.48 -0.64
CA ARG A 157 -13.90 12.20 0.75
C ARG A 157 -14.88 12.78 1.76
N GLU A 158 -15.38 14.00 1.53
CA GLU A 158 -16.40 14.62 2.38
C GLU A 158 -17.72 13.85 2.32
N ALA A 159 -18.15 13.43 1.13
CA ALA A 159 -19.36 12.64 0.96
C ALA A 159 -19.27 11.28 1.69
N ILE A 160 -18.14 10.58 1.58
CA ILE A 160 -17.86 9.33 2.30
C ILE A 160 -17.92 9.58 3.82
N ALA A 161 -17.19 10.57 4.31
CA ALA A 161 -17.14 10.88 5.74
C ALA A 161 -18.51 11.24 6.32
N LYS A 162 -19.30 12.03 5.58
CA LYS A 162 -20.68 12.36 5.95
C LYS A 162 -21.56 11.12 6.07
N LYS A 163 -21.47 10.17 5.12
CA LYS A 163 -22.23 8.91 5.20
C LYS A 163 -21.80 8.06 6.39
N GLN A 164 -20.50 8.02 6.72
CA GLN A 164 -20.01 7.30 7.89
C GLN A 164 -20.52 7.91 9.20
N ASP A 165 -20.50 9.24 9.33
CA ASP A 165 -21.01 9.93 10.53
C ASP A 165 -22.54 9.76 10.69
N GLN A 166 -23.26 9.59 9.58
CA GLN A 166 -24.69 9.29 9.57
C GLN A 166 -25.01 7.80 9.77
N GLY A 167 -24.00 6.93 9.93
CA GLY A 167 -24.19 5.48 10.04
C GLY A 167 -24.72 4.81 8.75
N GLN A 168 -24.69 5.51 7.62
CA GLN A 168 -25.14 5.03 6.31
C GLN A 168 -24.06 4.23 5.57
N MET A 169 -22.83 4.22 6.08
CA MET A 169 -21.68 3.56 5.48
C MET A 169 -20.76 3.01 6.56
N THR A 170 -20.39 1.74 6.45
CA THR A 170 -19.42 1.10 7.36
C THR A 170 -17.99 1.55 7.05
N GLU A 171 -17.05 1.30 7.95
CA GLU A 171 -15.63 1.61 7.71
C GLU A 171 -15.05 0.81 6.55
N GLU A 172 -15.43 -0.46 6.40
CA GLU A 172 -15.01 -1.32 5.29
C GLU A 172 -15.54 -0.81 3.93
N GLN A 173 -16.82 -0.40 3.89
CA GLN A 173 -17.41 0.20 2.69
C GLN A 173 -16.71 1.49 2.32
N ALA A 174 -16.41 2.36 3.30
CA ALA A 174 -15.68 3.59 3.07
C ALA A 174 -14.26 3.35 2.55
N ALA A 175 -13.55 2.35 3.08
CA ALA A 175 -12.22 1.97 2.60
C ALA A 175 -12.26 1.47 1.14
N THR A 176 -13.23 0.63 0.82
CA THR A 176 -13.45 0.13 -0.55
C THR A 176 -13.79 1.27 -1.51
N GLU A 177 -14.66 2.19 -1.11
CA GLU A 177 -15.04 3.34 -1.93
C GLU A 177 -13.86 4.31 -2.16
N ALA A 178 -13.03 4.54 -1.12
CA ALA A 178 -11.82 5.34 -1.24
C ALA A 178 -10.79 4.69 -2.18
N GLN A 179 -10.61 3.38 -2.12
CA GLN A 179 -9.73 2.65 -3.05
C GLN A 179 -10.24 2.73 -4.50
N SER A 180 -11.55 2.55 -4.69
CA SER A 180 -12.19 2.69 -6.00
C SER A 180 -12.00 4.09 -6.58
N LEU A 181 -12.16 5.13 -5.75
CA LEU A 181 -11.90 6.51 -6.13
C LEU A 181 -10.45 6.70 -6.63
N MET A 182 -9.45 6.22 -5.89
CA MET A 182 -8.05 6.34 -6.32
C MET A 182 -7.77 5.64 -7.65
N ALA A 183 -8.34 4.44 -7.85
CA ALA A 183 -8.22 3.73 -9.12
C ALA A 183 -8.89 4.49 -10.29
N GLN A 184 -10.05 5.11 -10.05
CA GLN A 184 -10.74 5.95 -11.03
C GLN A 184 -9.92 7.18 -11.42
N LEU A 185 -9.38 7.91 -10.43
CA LEU A 185 -8.55 9.10 -10.69
C LEU A 185 -7.30 8.75 -11.51
N ALA A 186 -6.61 7.67 -11.16
CA ALA A 186 -5.44 7.20 -11.90
C ALA A 186 -5.78 6.83 -13.36
N ASN A 187 -6.97 6.29 -13.60
CA ASN A 187 -7.43 6.00 -14.95
C ASN A 187 -7.72 7.28 -15.74
N ILE A 188 -8.39 8.26 -15.13
CA ILE A 188 -8.68 9.56 -15.76
C ILE A 188 -7.38 10.28 -16.13
N GLU A 189 -6.41 10.32 -15.22
CA GLU A 189 -5.07 10.87 -15.46
C GLU A 189 -4.41 10.21 -16.67
N ARG A 190 -4.32 8.88 -16.67
CA ARG A 190 -3.75 8.11 -17.79
C ARG A 190 -4.43 8.44 -19.12
N THR A 191 -5.76 8.49 -19.14
CA THR A 191 -6.52 8.83 -20.36
C THR A 191 -6.21 10.24 -20.85
N ARG A 192 -6.11 11.23 -19.95
CA ARG A 192 -5.78 12.61 -20.30
C ARG A 192 -4.35 12.77 -20.81
N ASP A 193 -3.40 12.02 -20.25
CA ASP A 193 -2.02 11.99 -20.72
C ASP A 193 -1.94 11.41 -22.13
N LEU A 194 -2.58 10.26 -22.37
CA LEU A 194 -2.64 9.65 -23.69
C LEU A 194 -3.26 10.61 -24.72
N ARG A 195 -4.38 11.25 -24.39
CA ARG A 195 -5.02 12.24 -25.26
C ARG A 195 -4.12 13.44 -25.54
N SER A 196 -3.42 13.95 -24.53
CA SER A 196 -2.48 15.07 -24.67
C SER A 196 -1.31 14.71 -25.59
N ASN A 197 -0.76 13.50 -25.43
CA ASN A 197 0.34 13.02 -26.25
C ASN A 197 -0.08 12.82 -27.72
N LEU A 198 -1.26 12.25 -27.95
CA LEU A 198 -1.81 12.09 -29.30
C LEU A 198 -2.00 13.45 -29.98
N ALA A 199 -2.60 14.42 -29.29
CA ALA A 199 -2.79 15.78 -29.81
C ALA A 199 -1.46 16.48 -30.14
N ALA A 200 -0.42 16.26 -29.34
CA ALA A 200 0.91 16.81 -29.59
C ALA A 200 1.65 16.17 -30.78
N SER A 201 1.25 14.95 -31.19
CA SER A 201 1.88 14.20 -32.28
C SER A 201 1.21 14.38 -33.66
N ALA A 202 0.05 15.06 -33.73
CA ALA A 202 -0.64 15.26 -35.00
C ALA A 202 0.14 16.23 -35.92
N PRO A 203 0.34 15.90 -37.22
CA PRO A 203 0.98 16.81 -38.17
C PRO A 203 0.13 18.08 -38.32
N ARG A 204 0.81 19.25 -38.32
CA ARG A 204 0.19 20.56 -38.53
C ARG A 204 -0.15 20.81 -39.99
#